data_AF-A0A949KCD4-F1
#
_entry.id   AF-A0A949KCD4-F1
#
_cell.length_a   1.000
_cell.length_b   1.000
_cell.length_c   1.000
_cell.angle_alpha   90.00
_cell.angle_beta   90.00
_cell.angle_gamma   90.00
#
_symmetry.space_group_name_H-M   'P 1'
#
loop_
_entity.id
_entity.type
_entity.pdbx_description
1 polymer ?
#
loop_
_entity_poly.entity_id
_entity_poly.type
_entity_poly.pdbx_seq_one_letter_code
_entity_poly.pdbx_strand_id
1 'polypeptide(L)'
;MIRNMIAAGVLFAAMSAPALADPIEGNWKTKSGETAAISACGGDYCVQLKTGKHAGKRIGKMTGSNGKYSGTITDPAKDKTYSGSASVSGNTLKMKGCVLGVLCRSENWAKL
;
A
#
# COMPACT_ATOMS: atom_id res chain seq x y z
N MET A 1 15.94 30.42 -57.59
CA MET A 1 16.29 31.09 -56.32
C MET A 1 15.35 30.63 -55.23
N ILE A 2 15.90 30.46 -54.03
CA ILE A 2 15.42 29.70 -52.86
C ILE A 2 14.40 30.52 -52.03
N ARG A 3 13.35 29.88 -51.47
CA ARG A 3 13.04 29.75 -50.01
C ARG A 3 11.58 29.28 -49.81
N ASN A 4 11.29 28.10 -49.22
CA ASN A 4 11.22 27.82 -47.77
C ASN A 4 10.09 28.64 -47.09
N MET A 5 9.14 28.12 -46.30
CA MET A 5 9.14 26.96 -45.41
C MET A 5 7.70 26.50 -45.09
N ILE A 6 7.56 25.20 -44.88
CA ILE A 6 6.43 24.51 -44.26
C ILE A 6 6.42 24.88 -42.76
N ALA A 7 5.31 25.40 -42.24
CA ALA A 7 5.13 25.60 -40.80
C ALA A 7 4.70 24.27 -40.16
N ALA A 8 5.65 23.62 -39.49
CA ALA A 8 5.50 22.36 -38.80
C ALA A 8 4.62 22.49 -37.54
N GLY A 9 3.68 21.57 -37.37
CA GLY A 9 2.85 21.44 -36.18
C GLY A 9 3.66 21.00 -34.96
N VAL A 10 3.47 21.70 -33.85
CA VAL A 10 4.04 21.31 -32.55
C VAL A 10 3.03 20.42 -31.84
N LEU A 11 3.16 19.09 -32.00
CA LEU A 11 2.48 18.14 -31.13
C LEU A 11 3.17 18.15 -29.75
N PHE A 12 2.50 18.70 -28.74
CA PHE A 12 2.87 18.48 -27.35
C PHE A 12 2.52 17.03 -26.97
N ALA A 13 3.51 16.14 -26.98
CA ALA A 13 3.38 14.82 -26.40
C ALA A 13 3.44 14.93 -24.87
N ALA A 14 2.29 14.79 -24.20
CA ALA A 14 2.23 14.65 -22.76
C ALA A 14 2.86 13.31 -22.36
N MET A 15 4.10 13.34 -21.86
CA MET A 15 4.76 12.19 -21.26
C MET A 15 4.11 11.88 -19.90
N SER A 16 3.20 10.91 -19.86
CA SER A 16 2.77 10.29 -18.60
C SER A 16 3.90 9.39 -18.09
N ALA A 17 4.73 9.91 -17.17
CA ALA A 17 5.73 9.09 -16.47
C ALA A 17 5.00 8.03 -15.61
N PRO A 18 5.40 6.75 -15.66
CA PRO A 18 4.85 5.75 -14.76
C PRO A 18 5.26 6.10 -13.33
N ALA A 19 4.29 6.34 -12.46
CA ALA A 19 4.53 6.35 -11.03
C ALA A 19 4.94 4.93 -10.61
N LEU A 20 6.16 4.76 -10.13
CA LEU A 20 6.58 3.49 -9.53
C LEU A 20 5.68 3.21 -8.32
N ALA A 21 5.04 2.03 -8.30
CA ALA A 21 4.24 1.60 -7.16
C ALA A 21 5.10 1.59 -5.90
N ASP A 22 4.56 2.09 -4.79
CA ASP A 22 5.28 2.12 -3.52
C ASP A 22 5.51 0.68 -3.03
N PRO A 23 6.65 0.36 -2.40
CA PRO A 23 7.00 -1.01 -2.03
C PRO A 23 5.95 -1.73 -1.15
N ILE A 24 5.11 -0.99 -0.41
CA ILE A 24 4.03 -1.57 0.38
C ILE A 24 2.88 -2.11 -0.47
N GLU A 25 2.70 -1.62 -1.68
CA GLU A 25 1.62 -2.03 -2.57
C GLU A 25 1.80 -3.48 -3.05
N GLY A 26 0.67 -4.17 -3.18
CA GLY A 26 0.60 -5.55 -3.67
C GLY A 26 -0.20 -6.48 -2.75
N ASN A 27 -0.13 -7.77 -3.06
CA ASN A 27 -0.76 -8.82 -2.28
C ASN A 27 0.25 -9.40 -1.28
N TRP A 28 -0.23 -9.65 -0.07
CA TRP A 28 0.56 -10.12 1.04
C TRP A 28 -0.12 -11.31 1.70
N LYS A 29 0.63 -12.37 1.98
CA LYS A 29 0.21 -13.50 2.80
C LYS A 29 0.40 -13.11 4.26
N THR A 30 -0.70 -13.00 5.01
CA THR A 30 -0.66 -12.73 6.45
C THR A 30 -0.09 -13.94 7.21
N LYS A 31 0.28 -13.74 8.48
CA LYS A 31 0.73 -14.84 9.35
C LYS A 31 -0.35 -15.92 9.55
N SER A 32 -1.63 -15.53 9.53
CA SER A 32 -2.78 -16.46 9.59
C SER A 32 -3.01 -17.22 8.29
N GLY A 33 -2.32 -16.88 7.20
CA GLY A 33 -2.47 -17.51 5.89
C GLY A 33 -3.55 -16.89 5.01
N GLU A 34 -4.14 -15.76 5.40
CA GLU A 34 -5.06 -15.00 4.55
C GLU A 34 -4.28 -14.12 3.56
N THR A 35 -4.94 -13.67 2.50
CA THR A 35 -4.36 -12.72 1.55
C THR A 35 -4.89 -11.33 1.87
N ALA A 36 -3.99 -10.39 2.12
CA ALA A 36 -4.27 -8.97 2.26
C ALA A 36 -3.73 -8.21 1.05
N ALA A 37 -4.58 -7.43 0.39
CA ALA A 37 -4.17 -6.49 -0.65
C ALA A 37 -3.90 -5.13 -0.02
N ILE A 38 -2.79 -4.51 -0.41
CA ILE A 38 -2.46 -3.13 -0.06
C ILE A 38 -2.40 -2.30 -1.34
N SER A 39 -3.16 -1.21 -1.39
CA SER A 39 -3.21 -0.30 -2.53
C SER A 39 -3.35 1.15 -2.08
N ALA A 40 -2.90 2.08 -2.92
CA ALA A 40 -3.12 3.51 -2.69
C ALA A 40 -4.61 3.86 -2.55
N CYS A 41 -4.94 4.77 -1.63
CA CYS A 41 -6.30 5.25 -1.36
C CYS A 41 -6.28 6.70 -0.81
N GLY A 42 -6.38 7.68 -1.71
CA GLY A 42 -6.46 9.10 -1.31
C GLY A 42 -5.21 9.62 -0.61
N GLY A 43 -4.01 9.22 -1.07
CA GLY A 43 -2.72 9.62 -0.48
C GLY A 43 -2.21 8.72 0.64
N ASP A 44 -3.05 7.78 1.10
CA ASP A 44 -2.68 6.72 2.04
C ASP A 44 -2.60 5.35 1.33
N TYR A 45 -2.28 4.30 2.07
CA TYR A 45 -2.34 2.91 1.65
C TYR A 45 -3.38 2.15 2.47
N CYS A 46 -4.34 1.56 1.79
CA CYS A 46 -5.45 0.81 2.39
C CYS A 46 -5.14 -0.68 2.40
N VAL A 47 -5.39 -1.34 3.53
CA VAL A 47 -5.24 -2.80 3.66
C VAL A 47 -6.62 -3.45 3.62
N GLN A 48 -6.86 -4.35 2.66
CA GLN A 48 -8.11 -5.10 2.51
C GLN A 48 -7.84 -6.60 2.50
N LEU A 49 -8.61 -7.38 3.27
CA LEU A 49 -8.57 -8.84 3.19
C LEU A 49 -9.25 -9.31 1.91
N LYS A 50 -8.55 -10.12 1.11
CA LYS A 50 -9.08 -10.73 -0.12
C LYS A 50 -9.62 -12.13 0.11
N THR A 51 -9.10 -12.84 1.11
CA THR A 51 -9.52 -14.20 1.48
C THR A 51 -9.74 -14.30 2.98
N GLY A 52 -10.26 -15.45 3.43
CA GLY A 52 -10.55 -15.71 4.84
C GLY A 52 -11.94 -15.29 5.27
N LYS A 53 -12.20 -15.38 6.59
CA LYS A 53 -13.53 -15.15 7.18
C LYS A 53 -14.04 -13.71 6.98
N HIS A 54 -13.11 -12.77 6.81
CA HIS A 54 -13.39 -11.34 6.74
C HIS A 54 -13.04 -10.75 5.37
N ALA A 55 -13.08 -11.55 4.30
CA ALA A 55 -12.84 -11.10 2.94
C ALA A 55 -13.72 -9.89 2.56
N GLY A 56 -13.15 -8.95 1.82
CA GLY A 56 -13.76 -7.68 1.44
C GLY A 56 -13.62 -6.57 2.49
N LYS A 57 -13.38 -6.90 3.78
CA LYS A 57 -13.23 -5.88 4.81
C LYS A 57 -11.91 -5.12 4.69
N ARG A 58 -11.99 -3.80 4.85
CA ARG A 58 -10.82 -2.93 5.02
C ARG A 58 -10.37 -3.01 6.48
N ILE A 59 -9.15 -3.45 6.70
CA ILE A 59 -8.57 -3.70 8.03
C ILE A 59 -7.41 -2.77 8.35
N GLY A 60 -7.13 -1.78 7.49
CA GLY A 60 -6.04 -0.86 7.76
C GLY A 60 -6.00 0.35 6.86
N LYS A 61 -5.35 1.39 7.37
CA LYS A 61 -4.95 2.59 6.64
C LYS A 61 -3.57 2.99 7.13
N MET A 62 -2.61 3.06 6.22
CA MET A 62 -1.21 3.37 6.50
C MET A 62 -0.77 4.58 5.69
N THR A 63 0.04 5.44 6.29
CA THR A 63 0.63 6.61 5.65
C THR A 63 2.14 6.53 5.83
N GLY A 64 2.88 7.00 4.85
CA GLY A 64 4.34 6.95 4.84
C GLY A 64 4.87 6.64 3.46
N SER A 65 6.16 6.36 3.37
CA SER A 65 6.85 6.09 2.11
C SER A 65 8.17 5.40 2.38
N ASN A 66 8.87 4.98 1.32
CA ASN A 66 10.22 4.44 1.39
C ASN A 66 10.33 3.23 2.36
N GLY A 67 9.32 2.36 2.36
CA GLY A 67 9.34 1.13 3.15
C GLY A 67 9.08 1.32 4.65
N LYS A 68 8.64 2.50 5.10
CA LYS A 68 8.25 2.77 6.49
C LYS A 68 6.90 3.50 6.55
N TYR A 69 5.98 2.97 7.34
CA TYR A 69 4.61 3.46 7.40
C TYR A 69 4.05 3.38 8.81
N SER A 70 3.14 4.28 9.10
CA SER A 70 2.41 4.38 10.36
C SER A 70 0.93 4.59 10.07
N GLY A 71 0.05 4.16 10.96
CA GLY A 71 -1.37 4.34 10.76
C GLY A 71 -2.19 3.50 11.73
N THR A 72 -3.18 2.80 11.20
CA THR A 72 -4.13 2.03 11.99
C THR A 72 -4.41 0.68 11.37
N ILE A 73 -4.67 -0.31 12.24
CA ILE A 73 -5.10 -1.65 11.88
C ILE A 73 -6.35 -2.00 12.70
N THR A 74 -7.36 -2.54 12.04
CA THR A 74 -8.61 -2.98 12.64
C THR A 74 -8.61 -4.50 12.71
N ASP A 75 -8.86 -5.05 13.90
CA ASP A 75 -9.19 -6.47 14.09
C ASP A 75 -10.66 -6.68 13.66
N PRO A 76 -10.92 -7.34 12.53
CA PRO A 76 -12.27 -7.47 11.98
C PRO A 76 -13.15 -8.46 12.77
N ALA A 77 -12.57 -9.28 13.66
CA ALA A 77 -13.31 -10.21 14.51
C ALA A 77 -13.85 -9.51 15.76
N LYS A 78 -13.13 -8.50 16.26
CA LYS A 78 -13.50 -7.72 17.45
C LYS A 78 -14.06 -6.34 17.14
N ASP A 79 -13.99 -5.92 15.87
CA ASP A 79 -14.32 -4.58 15.40
C ASP A 79 -13.59 -3.47 16.20
N LYS A 80 -12.31 -3.72 16.50
CA LYS A 80 -11.47 -2.80 17.27
C LYS A 80 -10.30 -2.32 16.43
N THR A 81 -10.07 -1.01 16.47
CA THR A 81 -8.96 -0.36 15.75
C THR A 81 -7.84 -0.03 16.71
N TYR A 82 -6.61 -0.30 16.27
CA TYR A 82 -5.38 -0.12 17.02
C TYR A 82 -4.40 0.71 16.21
N SER A 83 -3.46 1.37 16.90
CA SER A 83 -2.32 2.00 16.23
C SER A 83 -1.48 0.92 15.56
N GLY A 84 -1.09 1.18 14.32
CA GLY A 84 -0.32 0.26 13.48
C GLY A 84 0.94 0.90 12.93
N SER A 85 1.94 0.08 12.65
CA SER A 85 3.06 0.45 11.79
C SER A 85 3.42 -0.70 10.85
N ALA A 86 3.98 -0.35 9.70
CA ALA A 86 4.44 -1.29 8.70
C ALA A 86 5.86 -0.93 8.26
N SER A 87 6.66 -1.95 7.96
CA SER A 87 7.93 -1.75 7.27
C SER A 87 8.15 -2.84 6.22
N VAL A 88 8.58 -2.43 5.03
CA VAL A 88 8.84 -3.32 3.90
C VAL A 88 10.34 -3.49 3.72
N SER A 89 10.77 -4.74 3.59
CA SER A 89 12.14 -5.11 3.25
C SER A 89 12.09 -6.22 2.21
N GLY A 90 12.29 -5.87 0.93
CA GLY A 90 12.13 -6.78 -0.20
C GLY A 90 10.73 -7.41 -0.22
N ASN A 91 10.66 -8.73 -0.14
CA ASN A 91 9.41 -9.50 -0.15
C ASN A 91 8.81 -9.73 1.26
N THR A 92 9.31 -9.04 2.29
CA THR A 92 8.76 -9.15 3.66
C THR A 92 8.16 -7.83 4.10
N LEU A 93 6.90 -7.88 4.54
CA LEU A 93 6.21 -6.78 5.21
C LEU A 93 6.10 -7.12 6.70
N LYS A 94 6.78 -6.35 7.55
CA LYS A 94 6.61 -6.43 9.00
C LYS A 94 5.46 -5.53 9.42
N MET A 95 4.34 -6.13 9.78
CA MET A 95 3.15 -5.45 10.31
C MET A 95 3.21 -5.45 11.84
N LYS A 96 2.94 -4.32 12.48
CA LYS A 96 2.90 -4.18 13.94
C LYS A 96 1.61 -3.50 14.36
N GLY A 97 0.87 -4.10 15.27
CA GLY A 97 -0.30 -3.49 15.93
C GLY A 97 -0.02 -3.29 17.42
N CYS A 98 -0.39 -2.15 17.98
CA CYS A 98 -0.19 -1.81 19.40
C CYS A 98 -1.52 -1.44 20.07
N VAL A 99 -1.84 -2.15 21.15
CA VAL A 99 -2.98 -1.80 22.01
C VAL A 99 -2.53 -0.69 22.96
N LEU A 100 -3.18 0.48 22.86
CA LEU A 100 -2.89 1.69 23.65
C LEU A 100 -1.41 2.14 23.60
N GLY A 101 -0.67 1.79 22.54
CA GLY A 101 0.74 2.13 22.38
C GLY A 101 1.73 1.35 23.26
N VAL A 102 1.25 0.56 24.24
CA VAL A 102 2.09 -0.15 25.21
C VAL A 102 2.28 -1.62 24.84
N LEU A 103 1.21 -2.31 24.43
CA LEU A 103 1.26 -3.74 24.13
C LEU A 103 1.24 -3.97 22.62
N CYS A 104 2.43 -4.16 22.04
CA CYS A 104 2.58 -4.35 20.62
C CYS A 104 2.81 -5.81 20.23
N ARG A 105 2.17 -6.24 19.14
CA ARG A 105 2.44 -7.52 18.48
C ARG A 105 2.89 -7.25 17.05
N SER A 106 3.87 -8.02 16.60
CA SER A 106 4.41 -7.93 15.26
C SER A 106 4.24 -9.24 14.52
N GLU A 107 3.95 -9.13 13.23
CA GLU A 107 3.80 -10.22 12.30
C GLU A 107 4.60 -9.93 11.04
N ASN A 108 5.17 -10.96 10.45
CA ASN A 108 5.82 -10.87 9.16
C ASN A 108 4.87 -11.47 8.12
N TRP A 109 4.56 -10.69 7.11
CA TRP A 109 3.76 -11.09 5.97
C TRP A 109 4.67 -11.25 4.76
N ALA A 110 4.42 -12.27 3.96
CA ALA A 110 5.21 -12.55 2.76
C ALA A 110 4.53 -11.94 1.55
N LYS A 111 5.29 -11.32 0.65
CA LYS A 111 4.76 -10.83 -0.63
C LYS A 111 4.34 -12.02 -1.50
N LEU A 112 3.22 -11.87 -2.20
CA LEU A 112 2.67 -12.83 -3.15
C LEU A 112 2.95 -12.40 -4.59
#